data_AF-A0A2L0FAD2-F1
#
_entry.id   AF-A0A2L0FAD2-F1
#
_cell.length_a   1.000
_cell.length_b   1.000
_cell.length_c   1.000
_cell.angle_alpha   90.00
_cell.angle_beta   90.00
_cell.angle_gamma   90.00
#
_symmetry.space_group_name_H-M   'P 1'
#
loop_
_entity.id
_entity.type
_entity.pdbx_description
1 polymer ?
#
loop_
_entity_poly.entity_id
_entity_poly.type
_entity_poly.pdbx_seq_one_letter_code
_entity_poly.pdbx_strand_id
1 'polypeptide(L)'
;MTGSSRAAGAAARRCAAALVALAVLAVLCAAPGCGRSAEDQEADALLHAIDALRDAPSEPRAAREALLAALERQPASTPPAASARDTCVRAYRSLLDATAAEARVRALLAAPAGSAGPGALSDLADLAAAEVKLKESAEVMPRCAEALSELRRAARRGM
;
A
#
# COMPACT_ATOMS: atom_id res chain seq x y z
N MET A 1 -80.78 -7.66 -37.22
CA MET A 1 -79.70 -8.58 -37.65
C MET A 1 -78.38 -7.86 -37.49
N THR A 2 -77.41 -8.52 -36.83
CA THR A 2 -75.95 -8.20 -36.69
C THR A 2 -75.59 -6.82 -36.07
N GLY A 3 -74.83 -6.65 -34.99
CA GLY A 3 -73.88 -7.50 -34.27
C GLY A 3 -72.66 -6.64 -33.85
N SER A 4 -72.06 -6.96 -32.70
CA SER A 4 -70.71 -6.53 -32.24
C SER A 4 -70.56 -5.26 -31.38
N SER A 5 -71.00 -5.36 -30.13
CA SER A 5 -70.18 -5.50 -28.92
C SER A 5 -68.67 -5.14 -28.93
N ARG A 6 -68.29 -4.41 -27.86
CA ARG A 6 -67.03 -4.48 -27.07
C ARG A 6 -65.76 -3.83 -27.65
N ALA A 7 -65.39 -2.65 -27.12
CA ALA A 7 -63.98 -2.30 -26.86
C ALA A 7 -63.74 -1.12 -25.88
N ALA A 8 -64.68 -0.72 -25.02
CA ALA A 8 -64.49 0.48 -24.17
C ALA A 8 -63.81 0.21 -22.80
N GLY A 9 -63.38 -1.02 -22.49
CA GLY A 9 -63.02 -1.40 -21.11
C GLY A 9 -61.55 -1.68 -20.79
N ALA A 10 -60.65 -1.68 -21.77
CA ALA A 10 -59.31 -2.28 -21.59
C ALA A 10 -58.14 -1.28 -21.44
N ALA A 11 -58.37 0.03 -21.57
CA ALA A 11 -57.28 1.02 -21.52
C ALA A 11 -56.95 1.54 -20.11
N ALA A 12 -57.92 1.52 -19.18
CA ALA A 12 -57.77 2.19 -17.88
C ALA A 12 -57.07 1.37 -16.77
N ARG A 13 -56.77 0.09 -16.98
CA ARG A 13 -56.15 -0.77 -15.95
C ARG A 13 -54.63 -0.97 -16.11
N ARG A 14 -54.01 -0.40 -17.14
CA ARG A 14 -52.56 -0.54 -17.38
C ARG A 14 -51.71 0.61 -16.84
N CYS A 15 -52.31 1.65 -16.27
CA CYS A 15 -51.57 2.78 -15.72
C CYS A 15 -51.31 2.67 -14.19
N ALA A 16 -51.95 1.75 -13.48
CA ALA A 16 -51.79 1.62 -12.03
C ALA A 16 -50.67 0.66 -11.60
N ALA A 17 -50.18 -0.21 -12.49
CA ALA A 17 -49.14 -1.19 -12.15
C ALA A 17 -47.71 -0.67 -12.39
N ALA A 18 -47.54 0.39 -13.19
CA ALA A 18 -46.21 0.93 -13.53
C ALA A 18 -45.65 1.87 -12.46
N LEU A 19 -46.48 2.45 -11.60
CA LEU A 19 -46.05 3.41 -10.57
C LEU A 19 -45.63 2.75 -9.25
N VAL A 20 -46.03 1.51 -9.00
CA VAL A 20 -45.64 0.78 -7.77
C VAL A 20 -44.28 0.10 -7.92
N ALA A 21 -43.86 -0.25 -9.14
CA ALA A 21 -42.57 -0.89 -9.40
C ALA A 21 -41.37 0.06 -9.26
N LEU A 22 -41.55 1.37 -9.46
CA LEU A 22 -40.47 2.36 -9.26
C LEU A 22 -40.26 2.78 -7.80
N ALA A 23 -41.24 2.57 -6.92
CA ALA A 23 -41.11 2.94 -5.51
C ALA A 23 -40.34 1.89 -4.67
N VAL A 24 -40.26 0.64 -5.13
CA VAL A 24 -39.53 -0.43 -4.42
C VAL A 24 -38.04 -0.41 -4.71
N LEU A 25 -37.60 0.14 -5.86
CA LEU A 25 -36.17 0.23 -6.19
C LEU A 25 -35.45 1.39 -5.48
N ALA A 26 -36.18 2.39 -4.99
CA ALA A 26 -35.59 3.53 -4.28
C ALA A 26 -35.31 3.24 -2.78
N VAL A 27 -35.92 2.20 -2.21
CA VAL A 27 -35.76 1.84 -0.79
C VAL A 27 -34.51 0.98 -0.53
N LEU A 28 -33.93 0.35 -1.56
CA LEU A 28 -32.68 -0.42 -1.42
C LEU A 28 -31.39 0.44 -1.41
N CYS A 29 -31.46 1.73 -1.75
CA CYS A 29 -30.30 2.62 -1.69
C CYS A 29 -30.07 3.28 -0.31
N ALA A 30 -30.93 2.99 0.67
CA ALA A 30 -30.83 3.52 2.03
C ALA A 30 -30.49 2.42 3.05
N ALA A 31 -29.71 1.40 2.66
CA ALA A 31 -28.91 0.72 3.66
C ALA A 31 -27.94 1.78 4.25
N PRO A 32 -27.86 1.97 5.57
CA PRO A 32 -26.68 2.57 6.16
C PRO A 32 -25.57 1.57 5.89
N GLY A 33 -24.96 1.68 4.71
CA GLY A 33 -23.77 0.92 4.38
C GLY A 33 -22.79 1.23 5.49
N CYS A 34 -22.40 0.19 6.22
CA CYS A 34 -21.28 0.17 7.14
C CYS A 34 -20.04 0.67 6.37
N GLY A 35 -19.88 1.98 6.29
CA GLY A 35 -18.75 2.61 5.64
C GLY A 35 -17.53 2.39 6.53
N ARG A 36 -16.46 1.83 5.98
CA ARG A 36 -15.18 1.75 6.68
C ARG A 36 -14.76 3.16 7.09
N SER A 37 -14.28 3.30 8.33
CA SER A 37 -13.79 4.60 8.80
C SER A 37 -12.64 5.09 7.91
N ALA A 38 -12.41 6.40 7.89
CA ALA A 38 -11.26 6.97 7.17
C ALA A 38 -9.94 6.37 7.69
N GLU A 39 -9.90 6.05 8.98
CA GLU A 39 -8.78 5.43 9.66
C GLU A 39 -8.59 4.00 9.12
N ASP A 40 -9.63 3.17 9.04
CA ASP A 40 -9.53 1.82 8.47
C ASP A 40 -9.03 1.81 7.02
N GLN A 41 -9.41 2.81 6.23
CA GLN A 41 -8.93 2.98 4.85
C GLN A 41 -7.46 3.38 4.80
N GLU A 42 -7.03 4.26 5.71
CA GLU A 42 -5.63 4.66 5.88
C GLU A 42 -4.75 3.46 6.26
N ALA A 43 -5.17 2.64 7.23
CA ALA A 43 -4.42 1.45 7.63
C ALA A 43 -4.24 0.47 6.48
N ASP A 44 -5.29 0.22 5.70
CA ASP A 44 -5.21 -0.67 4.54
C ASP A 44 -4.26 -0.14 3.46
N ALA A 45 -4.35 1.16 3.15
CA ALA A 45 -3.45 1.79 2.19
C ALA A 45 -1.99 1.69 2.64
N LEU A 46 -1.73 1.90 3.94
CA LEU A 46 -0.39 1.82 4.51
C LEU A 46 0.12 0.37 4.50
N LEU A 47 -0.69 -0.60 4.90
CA LEU A 47 -0.34 -2.02 4.85
C LEU A 47 -0.03 -2.48 3.42
N HIS A 48 -0.86 -2.07 2.46
CA HIS A 48 -0.65 -2.39 1.06
C HIS A 48 0.65 -1.78 0.52
N ALA A 49 0.95 -0.52 0.85
CA ALA A 49 2.20 0.13 0.44
C ALA A 49 3.44 -0.58 1.02
N ILE A 50 3.37 -1.02 2.28
CA ILE A 50 4.47 -1.75 2.93
C ILE A 50 4.65 -3.15 2.33
N ASP A 51 3.55 -3.86 2.07
CA ASP A 51 3.60 -5.18 1.43
C ASP A 51 4.14 -5.07 -0.01
N ALA A 52 3.74 -4.05 -0.77
CA ALA A 52 4.29 -3.78 -2.10
C ALA A 52 5.81 -3.50 -2.07
N LEU A 53 6.30 -2.75 -1.09
CA LEU A 53 7.73 -2.51 -0.91
C LEU A 53 8.49 -3.77 -0.46
N ARG A 54 7.88 -4.59 0.38
CA ARG A 54 8.45 -5.88 0.81
C ARG A 54 8.62 -6.83 -0.38
N ASP A 55 7.58 -6.95 -1.19
CA ASP A 55 7.46 -7.97 -2.23
C ASP A 55 8.07 -7.51 -3.57
N ALA A 56 8.45 -6.23 -3.69
CA ALA A 56 9.17 -5.72 -4.85
C ALA A 56 10.50 -6.46 -5.09
N PRO A 57 10.93 -6.64 -6.34
CA PRO A 57 12.26 -7.17 -6.64
C PRO A 57 13.36 -6.21 -6.14
N SER A 58 14.58 -6.72 -5.94
CA SER A 58 15.73 -5.90 -5.53
C SER A 58 16.19 -4.95 -6.63
N GLU A 59 15.99 -5.31 -7.90
CA GLU A 59 16.34 -4.50 -9.07
C GLU A 59 15.12 -4.28 -9.99
N PRO A 60 14.98 -3.10 -10.63
CA PRO A 60 15.88 -1.96 -10.56
C PRO A 60 15.72 -1.16 -9.25
N ARG A 61 16.83 -0.72 -8.64
CA ARG A 61 16.84 0.08 -7.40
C ARG A 61 15.85 1.25 -7.40
N ALA A 62 15.80 2.01 -8.49
CA ALA A 62 14.95 3.19 -8.62
C ALA A 62 13.45 2.88 -8.38
N ALA A 63 12.99 1.67 -8.73
CA ALA A 63 11.62 1.26 -8.49
C ALA A 63 11.34 1.10 -6.98
N ARG A 64 12.27 0.51 -6.22
CA ARG A 64 12.13 0.40 -4.76
C ARG A 64 12.20 1.75 -4.06
N GLU A 65 13.07 2.64 -4.52
CA GLU A 65 13.16 4.01 -3.99
C GLU A 65 11.85 4.78 -4.22
N ALA A 66 11.22 4.62 -5.38
CA ALA A 66 9.92 5.22 -5.67
C ALA A 66 8.81 4.67 -4.73
N LEU A 67 8.81 3.36 -4.45
CA LEU A 67 7.88 2.74 -3.50
C LEU A 67 8.11 3.24 -2.07
N LEU A 68 9.37 3.39 -1.64
CA LEU A 68 9.71 3.95 -0.32
C LEU A 68 9.25 5.40 -0.20
N ALA A 69 9.49 6.23 -1.23
CA ALA A 69 9.02 7.62 -1.26
C ALA A 69 7.49 7.71 -1.28
N ALA A 70 6.80 6.76 -1.92
CA ALA A 70 5.34 6.67 -1.87
C ALA A 70 4.84 6.30 -0.47
N LEU A 71 5.50 5.36 0.22
CA LEU A 71 5.20 4.99 1.60
C LEU A 71 5.37 6.16 2.57
N GLU A 72 6.47 6.92 2.43
CA GLU A 72 6.76 8.07 3.30
C GLU A 72 5.73 9.18 3.20
N ARG A 73 5.07 9.31 2.04
CA ARG A 73 4.01 10.30 1.81
C ARG A 73 2.62 9.83 2.24
N GLN A 74 2.46 8.59 2.67
CA GLN A 74 1.14 8.10 3.09
C GLN A 74 0.63 8.86 4.32
N PRO A 75 -0.66 9.21 4.36
CA PRO A 75 -1.28 9.74 5.56
C PRO A 75 -1.18 8.70 6.69
N ALA A 76 -0.98 9.19 7.91
CA ALA A 76 -0.88 8.38 9.10
C ALA A 76 -1.41 9.21 10.28
N SER A 77 -2.72 9.19 10.45
CA SER A 77 -3.46 10.00 11.44
C SER A 77 -3.58 9.29 12.79
N THR A 78 -3.54 7.96 12.81
CA THR A 78 -3.59 7.19 14.05
C THR A 78 -2.18 6.88 14.59
N PRO A 79 -1.97 6.75 15.91
CA PRO A 79 -0.67 6.39 16.46
C PRO A 79 -0.09 5.07 15.92
N PRO A 80 -0.88 3.98 15.76
CA PRO A 80 -0.37 2.74 15.14
C PRO A 80 0.06 2.94 13.67
N ALA A 81 -0.69 3.72 12.88
CA ALA A 81 -0.35 4.01 11.50
C ALA A 81 0.95 4.83 11.40
N ALA A 82 1.09 5.87 12.24
CA ALA A 82 2.29 6.70 12.25
C ALA A 82 3.53 5.89 12.66
N SER A 83 3.40 5.08 13.71
CA SER A 83 4.47 4.17 14.16
C SER A 83 4.89 3.19 13.06
N ALA A 84 3.93 2.55 12.38
CA ALA A 84 4.21 1.62 11.30
C ALA A 84 4.88 2.31 10.11
N ARG A 85 4.36 3.45 9.65
CA ARG A 85 4.95 4.22 8.54
C ARG A 85 6.38 4.60 8.87
N ASP A 86 6.61 5.29 9.98
CA ASP A 86 7.90 5.89 10.29
C ASP A 86 8.97 4.82 10.57
N THR A 87 8.59 3.75 11.26
CA THR A 87 9.50 2.64 11.56
C THR A 87 9.85 1.86 10.30
N CYS A 88 8.87 1.55 9.45
CA CYS A 88 9.14 0.81 8.21
C CYS A 88 9.87 1.66 7.18
N VAL A 89 9.58 2.96 7.05
CA VAL A 89 10.35 3.88 6.19
C VAL A 89 11.83 3.88 6.61
N ARG A 90 12.11 3.99 7.91
CA ARG A 90 13.48 3.96 8.43
C ARG A 90 14.17 2.62 8.13
N ALA A 91 13.49 1.50 8.38
CA ALA A 91 14.02 0.17 8.13
C ALA A 91 14.38 -0.02 6.64
N TYR A 92 13.44 0.28 5.74
CA TYR A 92 13.66 0.10 4.30
C TYR A 92 14.64 1.09 3.71
N ARG A 93 14.74 2.33 4.25
CA ARG A 93 15.81 3.26 3.85
C ARG A 93 17.18 2.69 4.16
N SER A 94 17.40 2.19 5.38
CA SER A 94 18.66 1.54 5.76
C SER A 94 18.97 0.32 4.89
N LEU A 95 17.96 -0.49 4.55
CA LEU A 95 18.13 -1.64 3.66
C LEU A 95 18.54 -1.21 2.24
N LEU A 96 17.93 -0.17 1.69
CA LEU A 96 18.31 0.36 0.38
C LEU A 96 19.74 0.91 0.41
N ASP A 97 20.12 1.67 1.43
CA ASP A 97 21.49 2.20 1.55
C ASP A 97 22.52 1.07 1.63
N ALA A 98 22.23 0.05 2.44
CA ALA A 98 23.02 -1.15 2.57
C ALA A 98 23.21 -1.90 1.25
N THR A 99 22.12 -2.17 0.52
CA THR A 99 22.18 -2.88 -0.78
C THR A 99 22.90 -2.07 -1.85
N ALA A 100 22.80 -0.73 -1.82
CA ALA A 100 23.60 0.15 -2.69
C ALA A 100 25.10 -0.03 -2.45
N ALA A 101 25.48 -0.07 -1.18
CA ALA A 101 26.87 -0.17 -0.80
C ALA A 101 27.43 -1.56 -1.11
N GLU A 102 26.64 -2.62 -0.92
CA GLU A 102 26.98 -3.96 -1.39
C GLU A 102 27.19 -4.01 -2.91
N ALA A 103 26.33 -3.37 -3.70
CA ALA A 103 26.49 -3.31 -5.15
C ALA A 103 27.77 -2.59 -5.58
N ARG A 104 28.16 -1.49 -4.90
CA ARG A 104 29.44 -0.80 -5.15
C ARG A 104 30.64 -1.70 -4.86
N VAL A 105 30.61 -2.43 -3.75
CA VAL A 105 31.67 -3.36 -3.35
C VAL A 105 31.80 -4.50 -4.37
N ARG A 106 30.67 -5.09 -4.79
CA ARG A 106 30.67 -6.11 -5.84
C ARG A 106 31.26 -5.58 -7.15
N ALA A 107 30.95 -4.34 -7.52
CA ALA A 107 31.52 -3.71 -8.72
C ALA A 107 33.05 -3.51 -8.61
N LEU A 108 33.55 -3.11 -7.43
CA LEU A 108 34.99 -2.99 -7.17
C LEU A 108 35.71 -4.34 -7.23
N LEU A 109 35.11 -5.40 -6.68
CA LEU A 109 35.67 -6.76 -6.73
C LEU A 109 35.65 -7.37 -8.14
N ALA A 110 34.67 -6.98 -8.96
CA ALA A 110 34.58 -7.40 -10.36
C ALA A 110 35.50 -6.58 -11.29
N ALA A 111 36.06 -5.47 -10.83
CA ALA A 111 36.93 -4.63 -11.62
C ALA A 111 38.28 -5.31 -11.89
N PRO A 112 38.88 -5.14 -13.09
CA PRO A 112 40.16 -5.76 -13.42
C PRO A 112 41.29 -5.34 -12.47
N ALA A 113 42.15 -6.27 -12.08
CA ALA A 113 43.31 -5.98 -11.24
C ALA A 113 44.18 -4.89 -11.90
N GLY A 114 44.28 -3.73 -11.24
CA GLY A 114 45.02 -2.55 -11.74
C GLY A 114 44.16 -1.32 -12.05
N SER A 115 42.81 -1.42 -12.03
CA SER A 115 41.92 -0.27 -12.18
C SER A 115 41.56 0.43 -10.86
N ALA A 116 42.15 0.01 -9.74
CA ALA A 116 41.97 0.65 -8.44
C ALA A 116 42.68 2.01 -8.45
N GLY A 117 41.93 3.05 -8.83
CA GLY A 117 42.38 4.43 -8.75
C GLY A 117 42.60 4.89 -7.30
N PRO A 118 43.06 6.13 -7.08
CA PRO A 118 43.35 6.69 -5.76
C PRO A 118 42.15 6.74 -4.78
N GLY A 119 40.95 6.32 -5.19
CA GLY A 119 39.76 6.17 -4.36
C GLY A 119 39.71 4.89 -3.50
N ALA A 120 40.62 3.93 -3.68
CA ALA A 120 40.54 2.62 -3.01
C ALA A 120 40.47 2.66 -1.46
N LEU A 121 41.07 3.67 -0.83
CA LEU A 121 40.96 3.88 0.63
C LEU A 121 39.59 4.47 1.03
N SER A 122 39.01 5.34 0.19
CA SER A 122 37.63 5.83 0.36
C SER A 122 36.63 4.68 0.18
N ASP A 123 36.90 3.79 -0.78
CA ASP A 123 36.06 2.63 -1.06
C ASP A 123 36.01 1.63 0.11
N LEU A 124 37.13 1.42 0.80
CA LEU A 124 37.19 0.59 2.02
C LEU A 124 36.46 1.25 3.21
N ALA A 125 36.53 2.58 3.34
CA ALA A 125 35.75 3.31 4.33
C ALA A 125 34.24 3.23 4.03
N ASP A 126 33.86 3.31 2.75
CA ASP A 126 32.48 3.13 2.30
C ASP A 126 31.96 1.72 2.55
N LEU A 127 32.82 0.68 2.43
CA LEU A 127 32.49 -0.69 2.81
C LEU A 127 32.24 -0.82 4.31
N ALA A 128 33.09 -0.24 5.17
CA ALA A 128 32.87 -0.26 6.61
C ALA A 128 31.57 0.46 7.00
N ALA A 129 31.26 1.59 6.35
CA ALA A 129 29.99 2.30 6.53
C ALA A 129 28.78 1.48 6.05
N ALA A 130 28.94 0.70 4.97
CA ALA A 130 27.94 -0.24 4.47
C ALA A 130 27.58 -1.32 5.49
N GLU A 131 28.59 -1.93 6.11
CA GLU A 131 28.42 -2.98 7.12
C GLU A 131 27.69 -2.45 8.36
N VAL A 132 28.01 -1.22 8.77
CA VAL A 132 27.27 -0.53 9.84
C VAL A 132 25.81 -0.36 9.45
N LYS A 133 25.51 0.10 8.22
CA LYS A 133 24.13 0.26 7.74
C LYS A 133 23.37 -1.06 7.61
N LEU A 134 24.05 -2.14 7.19
CA LEU A 134 23.49 -3.48 7.16
C LEU A 134 23.11 -3.95 8.55
N LYS A 135 24.00 -3.76 9.54
CA LYS A 135 23.75 -4.11 10.93
C LYS A 135 22.60 -3.28 11.52
N GLU A 136 22.61 -1.96 11.31
CA GLU A 136 21.51 -1.08 11.71
C GLU A 136 20.19 -1.51 11.08
N SER A 137 20.18 -1.84 9.78
CA SER A 137 18.98 -2.35 9.10
C SER A 137 18.49 -3.66 9.72
N ALA A 138 19.39 -4.60 10.01
CA ALA A 138 19.05 -5.87 10.64
C ALA A 138 18.44 -5.69 12.05
N GLU A 139 18.89 -4.68 12.79
CA GLU A 139 18.35 -4.34 14.12
C GLU A 139 16.99 -3.62 14.04
N VAL A 140 16.73 -2.86 12.97
CA VAL A 140 15.50 -2.06 12.84
C VAL A 140 14.36 -2.82 12.16
N MET A 141 14.65 -3.82 11.32
CA MET A 141 13.62 -4.63 10.65
C MET A 141 12.63 -5.33 11.61
N PRO A 142 13.06 -5.93 12.74
CA PRO A 142 12.15 -6.48 13.73
C PRO A 142 11.14 -5.45 14.25
N ARG A 143 11.57 -4.20 14.46
CA ARG A 143 10.68 -3.12 14.90
C ARG A 143 9.63 -2.76 13.85
N CYS A 144 9.98 -2.78 12.56
CA CYS A 144 8.99 -2.61 11.49
C CYS A 144 7.97 -3.77 11.49
N ALA A 145 8.42 -5.02 11.68
CA ALA A 145 7.51 -6.17 11.77
C ALA A 145 6.56 -6.10 12.97
N GLU A 146 7.04 -5.63 14.12
CA GLU A 146 6.23 -5.36 15.31
C GLU A 146 5.19 -4.28 15.06
N ALA A 147 5.62 -3.11 14.55
CA ALA A 147 4.70 -2.01 14.25
C ALA A 147 3.63 -2.39 13.21
N LEU A 148 3.99 -3.18 12.20
CA LEU A 148 3.03 -3.76 11.24
C LEU A 148 2.03 -4.70 11.94
N SER A 149 2.50 -5.51 12.87
CA SER A 149 1.63 -6.44 13.62
C SER A 149 0.65 -5.68 14.51
N GLU A 150 1.09 -4.58 15.13
CA GLU A 150 0.26 -3.68 15.91
C GLU A 150 -0.79 -2.97 15.04
N LEU A 151 -0.38 -2.41 13.90
CA LEU A 151 -1.31 -1.79 12.94
C LEU A 151 -2.40 -2.78 12.49
N ARG A 152 -2.01 -4.01 12.12
CA ARG A 152 -2.98 -5.06 11.74
C ARG A 152 -3.93 -5.42 12.89
N ARG A 153 -3.46 -5.41 14.14
CA ARG A 153 -4.32 -5.65 15.32
C ARG A 153 -5.26 -4.48 15.59
N ALA A 154 -4.79 -3.25 15.40
CA ALA A 154 -5.62 -2.04 15.53
C ALA A 154 -6.74 -2.06 14.48
N ALA A 155 -6.39 -2.25 13.20
CA ALA A 155 -7.37 -2.32 12.10
C ALA A 155 -8.45 -3.40 12.31
N ARG A 156 -8.10 -4.58 12.86
CA ARG A 156 -9.08 -5.63 13.15
C ARG A 156 -10.04 -5.31 14.30
N ARG A 157 -9.67 -4.40 15.19
CA ARG A 157 -10.51 -4.00 16.33
C ARG A 157 -11.48 -2.86 15.99
N GLY A 158 -11.41 -2.33 14.77
CA GLY A 158 -11.85 -0.98 14.46
C GLY A 158 -10.85 -0.01 15.06
N MET A 159 -10.17 0.75 14.21
CA MET A 159 -9.22 1.76 14.70
C MET A 159 -9.92 2.83 15.54
#